data_AF-A0A1Q6YBG7-F1
#
_entry.id   AF-A0A1Q6YBG7-F1
#
_cell.length_a   1.000
_cell.length_b   1.000
_cell.length_c   1.000
_cell.angle_alpha   90.00
_cell.angle_beta   90.00
_cell.angle_gamma   90.00
#
_symmetry.space_group_name_H-M   'P 1'
#
loop_
_entity.id
_entity.type
_entity.pdbx_description
1 polymer ?
#
loop_
_entity_poly.entity_id
_entity_poly.type
_entity_poly.pdbx_seq_one_letter_code
_entity_poly.pdbx_strand_id
1 'polypeptide(L)'
;MTQESGTARLTLPVSQRDHQQGPETAPVTLVEYGDYECPYCGEAYPIVKEIQRRLGDRLRFVFRNFPLTQSHPHAQHAAEAAEAAAVQEKFWEMHDYLFEHQRALDDAHLVQYAVALHLDEETFKREMTEHAYANRVREDFLSGVRSGVNGTPTFFINGVRHDDSYELETLLAAIEAAMPS
;
A
#
# COMPACT_ATOMS: atom_id res chain seq x y z
N MET A 1 8.78 36.72 -6.71
CA MET A 1 8.72 35.80 -5.56
C MET A 1 8.60 34.39 -6.11
N THR A 2 9.73 33.74 -6.33
CA THR A 2 9.82 32.34 -6.71
C THR A 2 9.29 31.52 -5.54
N GLN A 3 8.15 30.84 -5.72
CA GLN A 3 7.73 29.81 -4.79
C GLN A 3 8.72 28.65 -4.96
N GLU A 4 9.56 28.42 -3.95
CA GLU A 4 10.16 27.10 -3.79
C GLU A 4 8.99 26.14 -3.54
N SER A 5 8.59 25.41 -4.57
CA SER A 5 7.67 24.29 -4.44
C SER A 5 8.41 23.22 -3.64
N GLY A 6 8.30 23.28 -2.32
CA GLY A 6 8.89 22.28 -1.44
C GLY A 6 8.27 20.92 -1.74
N THR A 7 9.09 19.95 -2.10
CA THR A 7 8.64 18.58 -2.37
C THR A 7 7.79 18.08 -1.21
N ALA A 8 6.61 17.53 -1.53
CA ALA A 8 5.70 17.02 -0.51
C ALA A 8 6.38 15.95 0.35
N ARG A 9 6.04 15.90 1.64
CA ARG A 9 6.65 14.98 2.60
C ARG A 9 5.58 14.21 3.36
N LEU A 10 5.94 13.01 3.80
CA LEU A 10 5.12 12.24 4.72
C LEU A 10 4.87 13.05 6.00
N THR A 11 3.61 13.34 6.28
CA THR A 11 3.21 14.02 7.52
C THR A 11 3.12 13.06 8.71
N LEU A 12 2.74 11.81 8.44
CA LEU A 12 2.79 10.71 9.40
C LEU A 12 4.02 9.84 9.09
N PRO A 13 5.05 9.82 9.95
CA PRO A 13 6.22 8.96 9.72
C PRO A 13 5.84 7.48 9.72
N VAL A 14 6.69 6.65 9.12
CA VAL A 14 6.57 5.19 9.23
C VAL A 14 6.80 4.76 10.68
N SER A 15 5.97 3.85 11.19
CA SER A 15 6.04 3.35 12.55
C SER A 15 5.51 1.91 12.64
N GLN A 16 5.50 1.34 13.85
CA GLN A 16 5.01 -0.02 14.12
C GLN A 16 3.53 -0.27 13.77
N ARG A 17 2.76 0.77 13.44
CA ARG A 17 1.38 0.62 12.94
C ARG A 17 1.32 0.16 11.48
N ASP A 18 2.40 0.37 10.74
CA ASP A 18 2.43 0.19 9.29
C ASP A 18 2.77 -1.27 8.96
N HIS A 19 2.11 -1.80 7.93
CA HIS A 19 2.51 -3.08 7.35
C HIS A 19 3.79 -2.86 6.55
N GLN A 20 4.83 -3.62 6.87
CA GLN A 20 6.14 -3.49 6.22
C GLN A 20 6.75 -4.84 5.81
N GLN A 21 7.56 -4.80 4.74
CA GLN A 21 8.44 -5.88 4.30
C GLN A 21 9.89 -5.37 4.29
N GLY A 22 10.82 -6.24 4.68
CA GLY A 22 12.23 -5.90 4.84
C GLY A 22 12.57 -5.32 6.23
N PRO A 23 13.88 -5.16 6.54
CA PRO A 23 14.32 -4.73 7.86
C PRO A 23 13.94 -3.28 8.19
N GLU A 24 13.60 -3.00 9.46
CA GLU A 24 13.43 -1.61 9.94
C GLU A 24 14.68 -0.76 9.77
N THR A 25 15.85 -1.41 9.78
CA THR A 25 17.18 -0.79 9.62
C THR A 25 17.61 -0.67 8.16
N ALA A 26 16.73 -0.98 7.20
CA ALA A 26 17.06 -0.85 5.79
C ALA A 26 17.49 0.60 5.46
N PRO A 27 18.53 0.80 4.64
CA PRO A 27 19.05 2.12 4.29
C PRO A 27 18.04 3.03 3.58
N VAL A 28 17.00 2.46 2.96
CA VAL A 28 15.95 3.21 2.28
C VAL A 28 14.58 2.63 2.57
N THR A 29 13.60 3.51 2.76
CA THR A 29 12.18 3.16 2.90
C THR A 29 11.40 3.66 1.69
N LEU A 30 10.66 2.75 1.04
CA LEU A 30 9.63 3.07 0.06
C LEU A 30 8.26 2.93 0.71
N VAL A 31 7.50 4.03 0.78
CA VAL A 31 6.08 4.00 1.16
C VAL A 31 5.24 4.15 -0.09
N GLU A 32 4.30 3.25 -0.30
CA GLU A 32 3.25 3.36 -1.30
C GLU A 32 1.91 3.68 -0.64
N TYR A 33 1.23 4.73 -1.12
CA TYR A 33 -0.20 4.86 -0.94
C TYR A 33 -0.90 4.26 -2.16
N GLY A 34 -1.63 3.18 -1.93
CA GLY A 34 -2.20 2.36 -2.99
C GLY A 34 -3.68 2.06 -2.79
N ASP A 35 -4.32 1.71 -3.89
CA ASP A 35 -5.72 1.30 -3.99
C ASP A 35 -5.77 -0.02 -4.76
N TYR A 36 -6.33 -1.06 -4.14
CA TYR A 36 -6.37 -2.41 -4.71
C TYR A 36 -7.19 -2.52 -6.00
N GLU A 37 -8.12 -1.61 -6.27
CA GLU A 37 -8.93 -1.60 -7.50
C GLU A 37 -8.37 -0.64 -8.57
N CYS A 38 -7.38 0.20 -8.21
CA CYS A 38 -6.75 1.11 -9.16
C CYS A 38 -5.87 0.36 -10.18
N PRO A 39 -6.12 0.50 -11.50
CA PRO A 39 -5.33 -0.16 -12.52
C PRO A 39 -3.83 0.21 -12.48
N TYR A 40 -3.49 1.47 -12.19
CA TYR A 40 -2.10 1.91 -12.09
C TYR A 40 -1.39 1.32 -10.86
N CYS A 41 -2.11 1.07 -9.76
CA CYS A 41 -1.56 0.30 -8.64
C CYS A 41 -1.31 -1.15 -9.05
N GLY A 42 -2.21 -1.74 -9.84
CA GLY A 42 -2.02 -3.08 -10.41
C GLY A 42 -0.82 -3.17 -11.35
N GLU A 43 -0.54 -2.12 -12.13
CA GLU A 43 0.67 -2.01 -12.97
C GLU A 43 1.95 -1.83 -12.12
N ALA A 44 1.88 -1.05 -11.05
CA ALA A 44 3.00 -0.82 -10.15
C ALA A 44 3.34 -2.05 -9.27
N TYR A 45 2.34 -2.88 -8.94
CA TYR A 45 2.52 -4.08 -8.12
C TYR A 45 3.70 -4.97 -8.57
N PRO A 46 3.75 -5.50 -9.81
CA PRO A 46 4.88 -6.35 -10.24
C PRO A 46 6.22 -5.59 -10.28
N ILE A 47 6.19 -4.27 -10.50
CA ILE A 47 7.39 -3.43 -10.48
C ILE A 47 7.96 -3.35 -9.07
N VAL A 48 7.11 -3.09 -8.07
CA VAL A 48 7.52 -3.04 -6.65
C VAL A 48 8.06 -4.40 -6.21
N LYS A 49 7.40 -5.52 -6.60
CA LYS A 49 7.91 -6.88 -6.30
C LYS A 49 9.31 -7.11 -6.89
N GLU A 50 9.56 -6.67 -8.12
CA GLU A 50 10.88 -6.76 -8.74
C GLU A 50 11.93 -5.88 -8.04
N ILE A 51 11.56 -4.67 -7.61
CA ILE A 51 12.44 -3.80 -6.82
C ILE A 51 12.79 -4.45 -5.48
N GLN A 52 11.80 -4.98 -4.76
CA GLN A 52 12.02 -5.72 -3.51
C GLN A 52 12.98 -6.89 -3.72
N ARG A 53 12.82 -7.64 -4.82
CA ARG A 53 13.71 -8.75 -5.18
C ARG A 53 15.15 -8.28 -5.47
N ARG A 54 15.33 -7.16 -6.18
CA ARG A 54 16.66 -6.60 -6.51
C ARG A 54 17.38 -6.01 -5.30
N LEU A 55 16.65 -5.39 -4.39
CA LEU A 55 17.23 -4.69 -3.25
C LEU A 55 17.38 -5.59 -2.02
N GLY A 56 16.49 -6.58 -1.84
CA GLY A 56 16.47 -7.46 -0.67
C GLY A 56 16.40 -6.65 0.62
N ASP A 57 17.25 -7.01 1.59
CA ASP A 57 17.32 -6.37 2.90
C ASP A 57 17.74 -4.88 2.88
N ARG A 58 18.12 -4.36 1.70
CA ARG A 58 18.41 -2.93 1.54
C ARG A 58 17.15 -2.07 1.46
N LEU A 59 15.97 -2.66 1.29
CA LEU A 59 14.71 -1.94 1.17
C LEU A 59 13.77 -2.28 2.32
N ARG A 60 13.20 -1.24 2.94
CA ARG A 60 11.95 -1.36 3.70
C ARG A 60 10.80 -0.89 2.82
N PHE A 61 9.90 -1.79 2.47
CA PHE A 61 8.66 -1.47 1.76
C PHE A 61 7.51 -1.34 2.75
N VAL A 62 6.68 -0.32 2.57
CA VAL A 62 5.49 -0.05 3.38
C VAL A 62 4.32 0.23 2.44
N PHE A 63 3.17 -0.37 2.73
CA PHE A 63 1.92 -0.08 2.02
C PHE A 63 0.94 0.62 2.95
N ARG A 64 0.27 1.67 2.45
CA ARG A 64 -0.81 2.38 3.12
C ARG A 64 -2.03 2.46 2.21
N ASN A 65 -3.20 2.17 2.77
CA ASN A 65 -4.44 2.16 2.02
C ASN A 65 -4.89 3.58 1.64
N PHE A 66 -5.19 3.81 0.36
CA PHE A 66 -5.74 5.06 -0.14
C PHE A 66 -6.90 4.79 -1.13
N PRO A 67 -8.01 4.20 -0.68
CA PRO A 67 -9.11 3.82 -1.57
C PRO A 67 -9.79 5.05 -2.18
N LEU A 68 -9.80 5.14 -3.51
CA LEU A 68 -10.42 6.20 -4.30
C LEU A 68 -11.89 5.85 -4.58
N THR A 69 -12.70 5.76 -3.53
CA THR A 69 -14.08 5.24 -3.55
C THR A 69 -15.06 5.94 -4.50
N GLN A 70 -14.72 7.13 -5.00
CA GLN A 70 -15.51 7.82 -6.03
C GLN A 70 -15.39 7.17 -7.41
N SER A 71 -14.27 6.48 -7.66
CA SER A 71 -13.97 5.83 -8.95
C SER A 71 -13.90 4.31 -8.83
N HIS A 72 -13.61 3.81 -7.62
CA HIS A 72 -13.36 2.40 -7.34
C HIS A 72 -14.31 1.90 -6.23
N PRO A 73 -15.48 1.33 -6.59
CA PRO A 73 -16.54 0.99 -5.63
C PRO A 73 -16.16 -0.12 -4.64
N HIS A 74 -15.19 -0.98 -4.98
CA HIS A 74 -14.72 -2.09 -4.16
C HIS A 74 -13.43 -1.77 -3.36
N ALA A 75 -12.73 -0.69 -3.71
CA ALA A 75 -11.47 -0.29 -3.08
C ALA A 75 -11.49 -0.25 -1.54
N GLN A 76 -12.56 0.28 -0.95
CA GLN A 76 -12.69 0.36 0.51
C GLN A 76 -12.75 -1.03 1.14
N HIS A 77 -13.58 -1.91 0.62
CA HIS A 77 -13.71 -3.27 1.15
C HIS A 77 -12.45 -4.10 0.88
N ALA A 78 -11.79 -3.94 -0.27
CA ALA A 78 -10.50 -4.59 -0.52
C ALA A 78 -9.42 -4.14 0.49
N ALA A 79 -9.37 -2.85 0.82
CA ALA A 79 -8.48 -2.34 1.87
C ALA A 79 -8.82 -2.91 3.25
N GLU A 80 -10.10 -2.97 3.62
CA GLU A 80 -10.54 -3.58 4.87
C GLU A 80 -10.26 -5.09 4.93
N ALA A 81 -10.35 -5.80 3.80
CA ALA A 81 -9.99 -7.22 3.69
C ALA A 81 -8.51 -7.46 3.97
N ALA A 82 -7.61 -6.60 3.48
CA ALA A 82 -6.20 -6.67 3.81
C ALA A 82 -5.95 -6.47 5.30
N GLU A 83 -6.62 -5.50 5.94
CA GLU A 83 -6.51 -5.26 7.39
C GLU A 83 -7.13 -6.39 8.24
N ALA A 84 -8.23 -7.01 7.79
CA ALA A 84 -8.82 -8.18 8.42
C ALA A 84 -7.90 -9.41 8.32
N ALA A 85 -7.19 -9.57 7.21
CA ALA A 85 -6.15 -10.58 7.10
C ALA A 85 -4.94 -10.28 8.01
N ALA A 86 -4.66 -9.00 8.27
CA ALA A 86 -3.52 -8.60 9.09
C ALA A 86 -3.60 -9.06 10.55
N VAL A 87 -4.79 -9.03 11.16
CA VAL A 87 -4.97 -9.52 12.54
C VAL A 87 -4.79 -11.04 12.67
N GLN A 88 -4.78 -11.73 11.52
CA GLN A 88 -4.46 -13.15 11.39
C GLN A 88 -3.07 -13.38 10.79
N GLU A 89 -2.19 -12.36 10.83
CA GLU A 89 -0.80 -12.38 10.37
C GLU A 89 -0.62 -12.58 8.85
N LYS A 90 -1.65 -12.29 8.04
CA LYS A 90 -1.67 -12.53 6.59
C LYS A 90 -1.90 -11.28 5.73
N PHE A 91 -1.47 -10.12 6.21
CA PHE A 91 -1.64 -8.87 5.46
C PHE A 91 -1.02 -8.97 4.07
N TRP A 92 0.22 -9.45 3.98
CA TRP A 92 0.98 -9.48 2.73
C TRP A 92 0.47 -10.52 1.75
N GLU A 93 0.01 -11.66 2.24
CA GLU A 93 -0.64 -12.68 1.43
C GLU A 93 -1.96 -12.17 0.85
N MET A 94 -2.77 -11.47 1.65
CA MET A 94 -4.00 -10.85 1.15
C MET A 94 -3.69 -9.70 0.18
N HIS A 95 -2.71 -8.85 0.49
CA HIS A 95 -2.24 -7.78 -0.40
C HIS A 95 -1.86 -8.32 -1.78
N ASP A 96 -1.05 -9.38 -1.83
CA ASP A 96 -0.67 -10.05 -3.07
C ASP A 96 -1.91 -10.64 -3.78
N TYR A 97 -2.76 -11.35 -3.04
CA TYR A 97 -3.95 -12.00 -3.61
C TYR A 97 -4.92 -11.00 -4.24
N LEU A 98 -5.13 -9.84 -3.61
CA LEU A 98 -5.99 -8.77 -4.10
C LEU A 98 -5.46 -8.19 -5.42
N PHE A 99 -4.17 -7.92 -5.53
CA PHE A 99 -3.58 -7.42 -6.78
C PHE A 99 -3.57 -8.47 -7.89
N GLU A 100 -3.29 -9.74 -7.56
CA GLU A 100 -3.36 -10.85 -8.51
C GLU A 100 -4.78 -11.10 -9.04
N HIS A 101 -5.82 -10.67 -8.29
CA HIS A 101 -7.23 -10.84 -8.64
C HIS A 101 -7.99 -9.50 -8.73
N GLN A 102 -7.31 -8.42 -9.10
CA GLN A 102 -7.82 -7.04 -9.09
C GLN A 102 -9.15 -6.81 -9.84
N ARG A 103 -9.55 -7.71 -10.75
CA ARG A 103 -10.83 -7.63 -11.47
C ARG A 103 -12.03 -8.19 -10.71
N ALA A 104 -11.83 -8.79 -9.54
CA ALA A 104 -12.86 -9.47 -8.76
C ALA A 104 -12.68 -9.13 -7.28
N LEU A 105 -13.18 -7.96 -6.87
CA LEU A 105 -13.00 -7.41 -5.52
C LEU A 105 -14.33 -7.20 -4.77
N ASP A 106 -15.44 -7.74 -5.28
CA ASP A 106 -16.69 -7.78 -4.53
C ASP A 106 -16.60 -8.70 -3.30
N ASP A 107 -17.51 -8.50 -2.34
CA ASP A 107 -17.49 -9.19 -1.04
C ASP A 107 -17.49 -10.71 -1.14
N ALA A 108 -18.14 -11.28 -2.17
CA ALA A 108 -18.18 -12.72 -2.35
C ALA A 108 -16.79 -13.26 -2.71
N HIS A 109 -16.04 -12.55 -3.55
CA HIS A 109 -14.66 -12.89 -3.88
C HIS A 109 -13.71 -12.64 -2.70
N LEU A 110 -13.85 -11.53 -1.97
CA LEU A 110 -13.01 -11.25 -0.79
C LEU A 110 -13.10 -12.37 0.26
N VAL A 111 -14.31 -12.90 0.49
CA VAL A 111 -14.50 -14.07 1.37
C VAL A 111 -13.83 -15.32 0.81
N GLN A 112 -13.91 -15.58 -0.50
CA GLN A 112 -13.22 -16.71 -1.13
C GLN A 112 -11.70 -16.60 -0.96
N TYR A 113 -11.14 -15.39 -1.06
CA TYR A 113 -9.72 -15.15 -0.88
C TYR A 113 -9.30 -15.42 0.57
N ALA A 114 -10.11 -14.99 1.54
CA ALA A 114 -9.89 -15.31 2.95
C ALA A 114 -9.82 -16.84 3.17
N VAL A 115 -10.75 -17.60 2.58
CA VAL A 115 -10.75 -19.07 2.65
C VAL A 115 -9.50 -19.67 1.98
N ALA A 116 -9.14 -19.20 0.78
CA ALA A 116 -7.96 -19.65 0.05
C ALA A 116 -6.66 -19.39 0.83
N LEU A 117 -6.62 -18.31 1.59
CA LEU A 117 -5.52 -17.95 2.48
C LEU A 117 -5.61 -18.60 3.86
N HIS A 118 -6.57 -19.51 4.10
CA HIS A 118 -6.77 -20.22 5.37
C HIS A 118 -7.01 -19.28 6.56
N LEU A 119 -7.75 -18.18 6.34
CA LEU A 119 -8.27 -17.33 7.40
C LEU A 119 -9.53 -17.94 8.04
N ASP A 120 -9.83 -17.53 9.26
CA ASP A 120 -11.10 -17.84 9.92
C ASP A 120 -12.25 -17.13 9.19
N GLU A 121 -13.00 -17.91 8.40
CA GLU A 121 -14.04 -17.39 7.50
C GLU A 121 -15.17 -16.67 8.26
N GLU A 122 -15.60 -17.20 9.42
CA GLU A 122 -16.69 -16.60 10.20
C GLU A 122 -16.30 -15.24 10.78
N THR A 123 -15.08 -15.15 11.33
CA THR A 123 -14.51 -13.90 11.85
C THR A 123 -14.30 -12.89 10.73
N PHE A 124 -13.71 -13.30 9.61
CA PHE A 124 -13.48 -12.43 8.47
C PHE A 124 -14.80 -11.86 7.93
N LYS A 125 -15.83 -12.69 7.72
CA LYS A 125 -17.15 -12.23 7.26
C LYS A 125 -17.78 -11.22 8.22
N ARG A 126 -17.69 -11.48 9.53
CA ARG A 126 -18.21 -10.56 10.55
C ARG A 126 -17.49 -9.22 10.48
N GLU A 127 -16.16 -9.23 10.49
CA GLU A 127 -15.34 -8.02 10.45
C GLU A 127 -15.59 -7.18 9.19
N MET A 128 -15.72 -7.84 8.03
CA MET A 128 -16.08 -7.20 6.77
C MET A 128 -17.49 -6.58 6.81
N THR A 129 -18.47 -7.29 7.37
CA THR A 129 -19.85 -6.79 7.51
C THR A 129 -19.94 -5.59 8.46
N GLU A 130 -19.17 -5.62 9.55
CA GLU A 130 -19.14 -4.59 10.58
C GLU A 130 -18.24 -3.41 10.24
N HIS A 131 -17.51 -3.48 9.12
CA HIS A 131 -16.47 -2.51 8.76
C HIS A 131 -15.45 -2.28 9.89
N ALA A 132 -15.01 -3.37 10.53
CA ALA A 132 -14.18 -3.33 11.72
C ALA A 132 -12.87 -2.53 11.50
N TYR A 133 -12.40 -2.45 10.26
CA TYR A 133 -11.14 -1.81 9.88
C TYR A 133 -11.30 -0.50 9.11
N ALA A 134 -12.52 0.00 8.89
CA ALA A 134 -12.75 1.27 8.19
C ALA A 134 -11.99 2.44 8.83
N ASN A 135 -11.85 2.47 10.15
CA ASN A 135 -11.06 3.51 10.84
C ASN A 135 -9.56 3.38 10.52
N ARG A 136 -9.01 2.17 10.48
CA ARG A 136 -7.59 1.93 10.14
C ARG A 136 -7.28 2.38 8.71
N VAL A 137 -8.18 2.08 7.77
CA VAL A 137 -8.10 2.53 6.38
C VAL A 137 -8.26 4.06 6.27
N ARG A 138 -9.22 4.63 7.00
CA ARG A 138 -9.44 6.08 7.04
C ARG A 138 -8.23 6.85 7.57
N GLU A 139 -7.53 6.33 8.58
CA GLU A 139 -6.32 6.94 9.09
C GLU A 139 -5.21 7.01 8.03
N ASP A 140 -5.00 5.94 7.26
CA ASP A 140 -4.05 5.93 6.15
C ASP A 140 -4.46 6.94 5.09
N PHE A 141 -5.71 6.89 4.63
CA PHE A 141 -6.25 7.83 3.65
C PHE A 141 -6.03 9.28 4.09
N LEU A 142 -6.43 9.64 5.32
CA LEU A 142 -6.26 11.00 5.84
C LEU A 142 -4.78 11.39 5.98
N SER A 143 -3.91 10.44 6.32
CA SER A 143 -2.46 10.68 6.36
C SER A 143 -1.87 10.93 4.97
N GLY A 144 -2.36 10.24 3.95
CA GLY A 144 -2.02 10.47 2.55
C GLY A 144 -2.46 11.86 2.10
N VAL A 145 -3.72 12.23 2.35
CA VAL A 145 -4.26 13.56 2.01
C VAL A 145 -3.41 14.67 2.63
N ARG A 146 -3.08 14.56 3.93
CA ARG A 146 -2.21 15.54 4.61
C ARG A 146 -0.79 15.56 4.04
N SER A 147 -0.30 14.43 3.53
CA SER A 147 1.02 14.32 2.88
C SER A 147 1.00 14.74 1.40
N GLY A 148 -0.14 15.22 0.88
CA GLY A 148 -0.29 15.68 -0.49
C GLY A 148 -0.53 14.58 -1.53
N VAL A 149 -0.99 13.40 -1.11
CA VAL A 149 -1.48 12.35 -2.03
C VAL A 149 -2.78 12.82 -2.66
N ASN A 150 -2.82 12.82 -4.00
CA ASN A 150 -3.98 13.23 -4.79
C ASN A 150 -4.40 12.18 -5.84
N GLY A 151 -3.78 10.99 -5.81
CA GLY A 151 -4.05 9.86 -6.68
C GLY A 151 -3.20 8.65 -6.27
N THR A 152 -3.45 7.51 -6.89
CA THR A 152 -2.72 6.27 -6.63
C THR A 152 -2.17 5.66 -7.93
N PRO A 153 -1.01 5.00 -7.90
CA PRO A 153 -0.10 4.92 -6.76
C PRO A 153 0.61 6.26 -6.51
N THR A 154 0.88 6.58 -5.24
CA THR A 154 1.82 7.66 -4.87
C THR A 154 2.92 7.09 -4.00
N PHE A 155 4.17 7.35 -4.37
CA PHE A 155 5.34 6.84 -3.66
C PHE A 155 6.04 7.93 -2.85
N PHE A 156 6.62 7.52 -1.72
CA PHE A 156 7.56 8.34 -0.94
C PHE A 156 8.83 7.53 -0.69
N ILE A 157 9.98 8.14 -0.97
CA ILE A 157 11.31 7.56 -0.73
C ILE A 157 11.92 8.33 0.45
N ASN A 158 12.21 7.63 1.55
CA ASN A 158 12.70 8.24 2.80
C ASN A 158 11.85 9.45 3.27
N GLY A 159 10.53 9.36 3.06
CA GLY A 159 9.56 10.38 3.46
C GLY A 159 9.43 11.58 2.52
N VAL A 160 10.15 11.61 1.41
CA VAL A 160 10.02 12.62 0.35
C VAL A 160 9.21 12.03 -0.80
N ARG A 161 8.19 12.75 -1.29
CA ARG A 161 7.34 12.26 -2.37
C ARG A 161 8.16 12.10 -3.66
N HIS A 162 7.97 10.95 -4.31
CA HIS A 162 8.48 10.68 -5.65
C HIS A 162 7.41 11.09 -6.66
N ASP A 163 7.69 12.14 -7.43
CA ASP A 163 6.77 12.73 -8.41
C ASP A 163 7.07 12.29 -9.86
N ASP A 164 8.10 11.47 -10.07
CA ASP A 164 8.43 10.88 -11.38
C ASP A 164 7.68 9.55 -11.58
N SER A 165 7.90 8.93 -12.74
CA SER A 165 7.31 7.65 -13.12
C SER A 165 7.61 6.53 -12.12
N TYR A 166 6.63 5.64 -11.94
CA TYR A 166 6.78 4.39 -11.18
C TYR A 166 7.38 3.25 -12.02
N GLU A 167 7.74 3.50 -13.28
CA GLU A 167 8.42 2.51 -14.13
C GLU A 167 9.71 2.02 -13.46
N LEU A 168 10.00 0.73 -13.65
CA LEU A 168 11.02 0.00 -12.87
C LEU A 168 12.36 0.72 -12.79
N GLU A 169 12.92 1.12 -13.93
CA GLU A 169 14.26 1.72 -13.98
C GLU A 169 14.28 3.11 -13.33
N THR A 170 13.21 3.91 -13.51
CA THR A 170 13.09 5.24 -12.90
C THR A 170 12.95 5.16 -11.39
N LEU A 171 12.02 4.33 -10.91
CA LEU A 171 11.76 4.19 -9.48
C LEU A 171 12.95 3.55 -8.76
N LEU A 172 13.57 2.52 -9.34
CA LEU A 172 14.76 1.90 -8.77
C LEU A 172 15.93 2.88 -8.67
N ALA A 173 16.20 3.66 -9.73
CA ALA A 173 17.27 4.65 -9.70
C ALA A 173 17.04 5.72 -8.63
N ALA A 174 15.81 6.18 -8.44
CA ALA A 174 15.45 7.13 -7.38
C ALA A 174 15.66 6.54 -5.97
N ILE A 175 15.31 5.26 -5.78
CA ILE A 175 15.52 4.55 -4.52
C ILE A 175 17.01 4.38 -4.23
N GLU A 176 17.80 3.96 -5.22
CA GLU A 176 19.25 3.78 -5.07
C GLU A 176 19.97 5.11 -4.79
N ALA A 177 19.55 6.19 -5.45
CA ALA A 177 20.10 7.53 -5.20
C ALA A 177 19.80 8.06 -3.80
N ALA A 178 18.74 7.57 -3.14
CA ALA A 178 18.36 7.95 -1.79
C ALA A 178 19.06 7.13 -0.69
N MET A 179 19.83 6.09 -1.05
CA MET A 179 20.60 5.31 -0.09
C MET A 179 21.79 6.13 0.46
N PRO A 180 22.15 5.96 1.74
CA PRO A 180 23.39 6.52 2.27
C PRO A 180 24.59 5.92 1.52
N SER A 181 25.59 6.77 1.27
CA SER A 181 26.89 6.41 0.70
C SER A 181 27.73 5.56 1.65
#